data_AF-A0A6A4NXU9-F1
#
_entry.id   AF-A0A6A4NXU9-F1
#
_cell.length_a   1.000
_cell.length_b   1.000
_cell.length_c   1.000
_cell.angle_alpha   90.00
_cell.angle_beta   90.00
_cell.angle_gamma   90.00
#
_symmetry.space_group_name_H-M   'P 1'
#
loop_
_entity.id
_entity.type
_entity.pdbx_description
1 polymer ?
#
loop_
_entity_poly.entity_id
_entity_poly.type
_entity_poly.pdbx_seq_one_letter_code
_entity_poly.pdbx_strand_id
1 'polypeptide(L)'
;MNSKIIMLSFFLVALCTVTSVCAVVWLKGHKDELNLLPYYRKLDVSEGKEDSYKYYGWAFEVLFTFLMSVIVFQVMIPIALYISMELVRIGQAYFMIGDNIMHDEATKSRFQCRALNINEDLGQIKYVFSDKTGTLC
;
A
#
# COMPACT_ATOMS: atom_id res chain seq x y z
N MET A 1 -13.29 0.81 2.12
CA MET A 1 -11.84 0.49 2.27
C MET A 1 -11.41 -0.66 1.37
N ASN A 2 -12.10 -1.80 1.39
CA ASN A 2 -11.71 -2.99 0.60
C ASN A 2 -11.62 -2.75 -0.91
N SER A 3 -12.56 -2.01 -1.53
CA SER A 3 -12.48 -1.70 -2.96
C SER A 3 -11.28 -0.82 -3.35
N LYS A 4 -10.83 0.06 -2.43
CA LYS A 4 -9.64 0.90 -2.66
C LYS A 4 -8.37 0.05 -2.58
N ILE A 5 -8.31 -0.91 -1.66
CA ILE A 5 -7.20 -1.85 -1.52
C ILE A 5 -7.11 -2.77 -2.74
N ILE A 6 -8.24 -3.26 -3.25
CA ILE A 6 -8.30 -4.08 -4.47
C ILE A 6 -7.83 -3.27 -5.69
N MET A 7 -8.27 -2.02 -5.83
CA MET A 7 -7.82 -1.13 -6.91
C MET A 7 -6.31 -0.84 -6.84
N LEU A 8 -5.78 -0.64 -5.63
CA LEU A 8 -4.35 -0.42 -5.40
C LEU A 8 -3.51 -1.67 -5.72
N SER A 9 -4.02 -2.86 -5.37
CA SER A 9 -3.39 -4.14 -5.70
C SER A 9 -3.33 -4.35 -7.22
N PHE A 10 -4.40 -4.04 -7.94
CA PHE A 10 -4.41 -4.11 -9.40
C PHE A 10 -3.41 -3.13 -10.03
N PHE A 11 -3.33 -1.90 -9.51
CA PHE A 11 -2.37 -0.89 -9.97
C PHE A 11 -0.91 -1.31 -9.72
N LEU A 12 -0.62 -1.94 -8.57
CA LEU A 12 0.70 -2.49 -8.25
C LEU A 12 1.11 -3.57 -9.27
N VAL A 13 0.21 -4.51 -9.58
CA VAL A 13 0.47 -5.57 -10.56
C VAL A 13 0.73 -4.98 -11.94
N ALA A 14 -0.03 -3.96 -12.35
CA ALA A 14 0.16 -3.27 -13.62
C ALA A 14 1.53 -2.56 -13.71
N LEU A 15 2.00 -1.90 -12.65
CA LEU A 15 3.34 -1.31 -12.64
C LEU A 15 4.44 -2.37 -12.70
N CYS A 16 4.24 -3.47 -11.98
CA CYS A 16 5.20 -4.57 -11.93
C CYS A 16 5.35 -5.26 -13.31
N THR A 17 4.24 -5.43 -14.05
CA THR A 17 4.30 -5.94 -15.43
C THR A 17 4.95 -4.95 -16.38
N VAL A 18 4.68 -3.64 -16.26
CA VAL A 18 5.35 -2.61 -17.07
C VAL A 18 6.86 -2.60 -16.82
N THR A 19 7.30 -2.66 -15.56
CA THR A 19 8.74 -2.72 -15.23
C THR A 19 9.40 -3.98 -15.76
N SER A 20 8.73 -5.14 -15.67
CA SER A 20 9.23 -6.39 -16.25
C SER A 20 9.37 -6.31 -17.78
N VAL A 21 8.37 -5.76 -18.49
CA VAL A 21 8.44 -5.57 -19.95
C VAL A 21 9.54 -4.58 -20.34
N CYS A 22 9.65 -3.45 -19.63
CA CYS A 22 10.72 -2.48 -19.87
C CYS A 22 12.12 -3.09 -19.66
N ALA A 23 12.30 -3.93 -18.64
CA ALA A 23 13.56 -4.62 -18.39
C ALA A 23 13.89 -5.61 -19.51
N VAL A 24 12.92 -6.39 -20.00
CA VAL A 24 13.10 -7.32 -21.13
C VAL A 24 13.44 -6.59 -22.42
N VAL A 25 12.78 -5.46 -22.70
CA VAL A 25 13.07 -4.61 -23.87
C VAL A 25 14.46 -4.00 -23.77
N TRP A 26 14.87 -3.53 -22.59
CA TRP A 26 16.21 -2.98 -22.35
C TRP A 26 17.31 -4.04 -22.52
N LEU A 27 17.10 -5.24 -21.98
CA LEU A 27 18.00 -6.39 -22.12
C LEU A 27 18.20 -6.78 -23.60
N LYS A 28 17.14 -6.71 -24.40
CA LYS A 28 17.20 -6.99 -25.83
C LYS A 28 17.98 -5.93 -26.62
N GLY A 29 17.93 -4.67 -26.19
CA GLY A 29 18.62 -3.55 -26.81
C GLY A 29 20.11 -3.43 -26.45
N HIS A 30 20.51 -3.83 -25.25
CA HIS A 30 21.90 -3.71 -24.75
C HIS A 30 22.65 -5.06 -24.68
N LYS A 31 22.30 -6.02 -25.56
CA LYS A 31 22.94 -7.35 -25.60
C LYS A 31 24.47 -7.32 -25.75
N ASP A 32 25.02 -6.27 -26.35
CA ASP A 32 26.45 -6.16 -26.64
C ASP A 32 27.28 -5.66 -25.44
N GLU A 33 26.70 -4.84 -24.55
CA GLU A 33 27.35 -4.33 -23.32
C GLU A 33 27.12 -5.21 -22.09
N LEU A 34 26.22 -6.19 -22.19
CA LEU A 34 25.85 -7.11 -21.09
C LEU A 34 27.04 -7.93 -20.54
N ASN A 35 28.13 -8.07 -21.31
CA ASN A 35 29.33 -8.81 -20.90
C ASN A 35 30.11 -8.15 -19.75
N LEU A 36 29.85 -6.87 -19.45
CA LEU A 36 30.51 -6.12 -18.37
C LEU A 36 29.83 -6.27 -17.00
N LEU A 37 28.56 -6.70 -16.96
CA LEU A 37 27.80 -6.82 -15.72
C LEU A 37 28.07 -8.18 -15.06
N PRO A 38 28.51 -8.22 -13.78
CA PRO A 38 28.86 -9.47 -13.08
C PRO A 38 27.72 -10.49 -13.03
N TYR A 39 26.47 -10.03 -13.07
CA TYR A 39 25.28 -10.87 -12.98
C TYR A 39 24.91 -11.55 -14.31
N TYR A 40 25.36 -11.01 -15.45
CA TYR A 40 25.04 -11.48 -16.81
C TYR A 40 26.23 -12.10 -17.55
N ARG A 41 27.34 -12.33 -16.84
CA ARG A 41 28.58 -12.84 -17.43
C ARG A 41 28.33 -14.18 -18.13
N LYS A 42 28.55 -14.22 -19.45
CA LYS A 42 28.65 -15.47 -20.21
C LYS A 42 29.81 -16.28 -19.61
N LEU A 43 29.51 -17.47 -19.10
CA LEU A 43 30.54 -18.47 -18.84
C LEU A 43 30.94 -19.03 -20.21
N ASP A 44 31.98 -18.45 -20.81
CA ASP A 44 32.63 -18.98 -22.01
C ASP A 44 33.34 -20.29 -21.65
N VAL A 45 32.58 -21.37 -21.51
CA VAL A 45 33.11 -22.73 -21.46
C VAL A 45 32.29 -23.58 -22.42
N SER A 46 32.64 -23.50 -23.70
CA SER A 46 32.89 -24.65 -24.58
C SER A 46 32.84 -24.18 -26.03
N GLU A 47 33.94 -24.41 -26.74
CA GLU A 47 33.96 -24.40 -28.19
C GLU A 47 32.85 -25.32 -28.73
N GLY A 48 32.13 -24.84 -29.75
CA GLY A 48 31.39 -25.68 -30.68
C GLY A 48 29.89 -25.82 -30.45
N LYS A 49 29.15 -25.15 -31.34
CA LYS A 49 27.76 -25.38 -31.79
C LYS A 49 26.60 -24.76 -31.00
N GLU A 50 25.87 -23.94 -31.76
CA GLU A 50 24.43 -23.61 -31.71
C GLU A 50 23.91 -22.79 -30.51
N ASP A 51 23.74 -21.49 -30.77
CA ASP A 51 22.53 -20.67 -30.54
C ASP A 51 21.58 -21.08 -29.40
N SER A 52 22.12 -21.36 -28.23
CA SER A 52 21.31 -21.59 -27.03
C SER A 52 21.89 -20.78 -25.89
N TYR A 53 21.36 -19.55 -25.76
CA TYR A 53 21.67 -18.69 -24.63
C TYR A 53 21.30 -19.41 -23.33
N LYS A 54 22.29 -20.00 -22.66
CA LYS A 54 22.13 -20.58 -21.34
C LYS A 54 22.16 -19.46 -20.29
N TYR A 55 21.19 -18.55 -20.41
CA TYR A 55 20.72 -17.80 -19.25
C TYR A 55 20.28 -18.83 -18.20
N TYR A 56 20.53 -18.59 -16.92
CA TYR A 56 19.73 -19.21 -15.86
C TYR A 56 18.27 -18.90 -16.21
N GLY A 57 17.56 -19.85 -16.84
CA GLY A 57 16.48 -19.64 -17.83
C GLY A 57 15.74 -18.30 -17.76
N TRP A 58 15.46 -17.68 -18.92
CA TRP A 58 14.66 -16.44 -19.08
C TRP A 58 13.53 -16.23 -18.05
N ALA A 59 12.82 -17.30 -17.67
CA ALA A 59 11.83 -17.31 -16.60
C ALA A 59 12.36 -16.88 -15.21
N PHE A 60 13.54 -17.35 -14.77
CA PHE A 60 14.16 -16.98 -13.49
C PHE A 60 14.58 -15.51 -13.46
N GLU A 61 15.15 -15.00 -14.55
CA GLU A 61 15.54 -13.58 -14.65
C GLU A 61 14.33 -12.65 -14.60
N VAL A 62 13.27 -13.00 -15.35
CA VAL A 62 11.98 -12.30 -15.32
C VAL A 62 11.37 -12.36 -13.93
N LEU A 63 11.42 -13.53 -13.27
CA LEU A 63 10.93 -13.73 -11.91
C LEU A 63 11.72 -12.87 -10.90
N PHE A 64 13.05 -12.87 -10.93
CA PHE A 64 13.87 -12.06 -10.02
C PHE A 64 13.63 -10.56 -10.21
N THR A 65 13.55 -10.09 -11.45
CA THR A 65 13.26 -8.68 -11.77
C THR A 65 11.86 -8.29 -11.31
N PHE A 66 10.88 -9.19 -11.50
CA PHE A 66 9.53 -9.03 -10.99
C PHE A 66 9.54 -8.90 -9.45
N LEU A 67 10.14 -9.84 -8.71
CA LEU A 67 10.24 -9.78 -7.25
C LEU A 67 10.93 -8.49 -6.75
N MET A 68 12.01 -8.08 -7.41
CA MET A 68 12.74 -6.87 -7.04
C MET A 68 11.86 -5.62 -7.22
N SER A 69 11.11 -5.53 -8.33
CA SER A 69 10.16 -4.45 -8.55
C SER A 69 8.99 -4.46 -7.56
N VAL A 70 8.48 -5.62 -7.15
CA VAL A 70 7.46 -5.71 -6.09
C VAL A 70 7.97 -5.10 -4.78
N ILE A 71 9.19 -5.42 -4.38
CA ILE A 71 9.80 -4.90 -3.14
C ILE A 71 9.98 -3.37 -3.21
N VAL A 72 10.36 -2.83 -4.37
CA VAL A 72 10.51 -1.37 -4.55
C VAL A 72 9.16 -0.66 -4.50
N PHE A 73 8.15 -1.20 -5.18
CA PHE A 73 6.81 -0.61 -5.21
C PHE A 73 5.98 -0.89 -3.95
N GLN A 74 6.41 -1.77 -3.05
CA GLN A 74 5.72 -1.98 -1.76
C GLN A 74 5.64 -0.68 -0.94
N VAL A 75 6.62 0.22 -1.10
CA VAL A 75 6.66 1.53 -0.44
C VAL A 75 5.57 2.48 -0.98
N MET A 76 5.06 2.22 -2.20
CA MET A 76 3.97 2.99 -2.80
C MET A 76 2.62 2.71 -2.12
N ILE A 77 2.44 1.55 -1.48
CA ILE A 77 1.36 1.33 -0.52
C ILE A 77 1.83 1.97 0.78
N PRO A 78 1.45 3.21 1.09
CA PRO A 78 2.14 3.94 2.12
C PRO A 78 1.60 3.42 3.45
N ILE A 79 2.39 2.59 4.13
CA ILE A 79 2.20 2.29 5.56
C ILE A 79 2.05 3.62 6.31
N ALA A 80 2.81 4.64 5.88
CA ALA A 80 2.70 6.01 6.34
C ALA A 80 1.28 6.60 6.19
N LEU A 81 0.58 6.40 5.06
CA LEU A 81 -0.75 6.99 4.85
C LEU A 81 -1.81 6.32 5.72
N TYR A 82 -1.71 5.00 5.89
CA TYR A 82 -2.59 4.28 6.82
C TYR A 82 -2.37 4.74 8.26
N ILE A 83 -1.11 4.77 8.71
CA ILE A 83 -0.76 5.22 10.06
C ILE A 83 -1.10 6.70 10.26
N SER A 84 -0.91 7.56 9.25
CA SER A 84 -1.32 8.97 9.32
C SER A 84 -2.83 9.13 9.46
N MET A 85 -3.65 8.35 8.75
CA MET A 85 -5.11 8.39 8.94
C MET A 85 -5.51 7.97 10.36
N GLU A 86 -4.93 6.87 10.87
CA GLU A 86 -5.20 6.41 12.24
C GLU A 86 -4.77 7.46 13.29
N LEU A 87 -3.61 8.10 13.09
CA LEU A 87 -3.12 9.14 14.00
C LEU A 87 -4.01 10.39 13.96
N VAL A 88 -4.51 10.79 12.78
CA VAL A 88 -5.48 11.89 12.66
C VAL A 88 -6.77 11.56 13.40
N ARG A 89 -7.31 10.34 13.27
CA ARG A 89 -8.52 9.91 14.01
C ARG A 89 -8.32 9.95 15.52
N ILE A 90 -7.16 9.48 16.00
CA ILE A 90 -6.79 9.56 17.43
C ILE A 90 -6.69 11.03 17.87
N GLY A 91 -6.04 11.88 17.09
CA GLY A 91 -5.93 13.30 17.38
C GLY A 91 -7.30 13.99 17.47
N GLN A 92 -8.20 13.71 16.52
CA GLN A 92 -9.56 14.24 16.54
C GLN A 92 -10.36 13.74 17.75
N ALA A 93 -10.26 12.45 18.10
CA ALA A 93 -10.91 11.90 19.30
C ALA A 93 -10.37 12.55 20.59
N TYR A 94 -9.07 12.82 20.66
CA TYR A 94 -8.46 13.51 21.80
C TYR A 94 -9.01 14.95 21.94
N PHE A 95 -9.13 15.68 20.83
CA PHE A 95 -9.73 17.02 20.85
C PHE A 95 -11.19 17.01 21.31
N MET A 96 -11.99 16.02 20.91
CA MET A 96 -13.40 15.93 21.36
C MET A 96 -13.54 15.59 22.84
N ILE A 97 -12.68 14.75 23.39
CA ILE A 97 -12.68 14.43 24.83
C ILE A 97 -12.21 15.63 25.67
N GLY A 98 -11.31 16.44 25.10
CA GLY A 98 -10.79 17.66 25.72
C GLY A 98 -11.74 18.86 25.65
N ASP A 99 -12.89 18.76 24.98
CA ASP A 99 -13.85 19.85 24.86
C ASP A 99 -14.61 20.06 26.18
N ASN A 100 -14.45 21.26 26.76
CA ASN A 100 -15.13 21.66 28.00
C ASN A 100 -16.61 22.01 27.79
N ILE A 101 -17.05 22.23 26.54
CA ILE A 101 -18.46 22.56 26.23
C ILE A 101 -19.34 21.31 26.33
N MET A 102 -18.79 20.12 26.05
CA MET A 102 -19.48 18.83 26.15
C MET A 102 -19.27 18.14 27.51
N HIS A 103 -19.05 18.91 28.56
CA HIS A 103 -18.96 18.40 29.92
C HIS A 103 -20.30 18.61 30.63
N ASP A 104 -20.90 17.50 31.10
CA ASP A 104 -22.10 17.60 31.91
C ASP A 104 -21.74 17.89 33.38
N GLU A 105 -22.12 19.07 33.85
CA GLU A 105 -21.89 19.50 35.25
C GLU A 105 -22.73 18.71 36.25
N ALA A 106 -23.93 18.24 35.85
CA ALA A 106 -24.85 17.53 36.75
C ALA A 106 -24.31 16.14 37.10
N THR A 107 -23.80 15.40 36.10
CA THR A 107 -23.27 14.04 36.28
C THR A 107 -21.74 14.01 36.44
N LYS A 108 -21.06 15.16 36.34
CA LYS A 108 -19.59 15.29 36.32
C LYS A 108 -18.91 14.36 35.30
N SER A 109 -19.60 14.08 34.21
CA SER A 109 -19.16 13.14 33.18
C SER A 109 -18.71 13.90 31.95
N ARG A 110 -17.51 13.60 31.45
CA ARG A 110 -17.02 14.13 30.17
C ARG A 110 -17.46 13.26 29.02
N PHE A 111 -17.53 13.86 27.83
CA PHE A 111 -17.70 13.12 26.59
C PHE A 111 -16.66 12.00 26.45
N GLN A 112 -17.11 10.75 26.35
CA GLN A 112 -16.25 9.58 26.19
C GLN A 112 -16.36 9.05 24.76
N CYS A 113 -15.28 9.17 23.98
CA CYS A 113 -15.22 8.57 22.66
C CYS A 113 -14.77 7.10 22.78
N ARG A 114 -15.72 6.15 22.67
CA ARG A 114 -15.46 4.71 22.82
C ARG A 114 -14.99 4.02 21.53
N ALA A 115 -15.15 4.65 20.37
CA ALA A 115 -14.62 4.15 19.10
C ALA A 115 -14.00 5.30 18.27
N LEU A 116 -12.80 5.05 17.76
CA LEU A 116 -11.96 6.05 17.08
C LEU A 116 -12.47 6.42 15.68
N ASN A 117 -13.26 5.54 15.05
CA ASN A 117 -13.91 5.82 13.76
C ASN A 117 -15.21 6.62 13.86
N ILE A 118 -15.70 6.90 15.09
CA ILE A 118 -16.99 7.58 15.28
C ILE A 118 -16.99 8.95 14.59
N ASN A 119 -15.86 9.67 14.52
CA ASN A 119 -15.81 11.01 13.96
C ASN A 119 -16.22 11.09 12.48
N GLU A 120 -15.80 10.12 11.68
CA GLU A 120 -16.15 10.07 10.25
C GLU A 120 -17.62 9.67 10.08
N ASP A 121 -18.09 8.73 10.87
CA ASP A 121 -19.47 8.27 10.84
C ASP A 121 -20.43 9.37 11.32
N LEU A 122 -20.09 10.10 12.39
CA LEU A 122 -20.88 11.20 12.96
C LEU A 122 -21.11 12.32 11.94
N GLY A 123 -20.09 12.64 11.14
CA GLY A 123 -20.18 13.64 10.06
C GLY A 123 -21.08 13.21 8.89
N GLN A 124 -21.44 11.92 8.80
CA GLN A 124 -22.27 11.37 7.73
C GLN A 124 -23.68 10.95 8.21
N ILE A 125 -24.01 11.14 9.48
CA ILE A 125 -25.33 10.79 10.02
C ILE A 125 -26.39 11.71 9.42
N LYS A 126 -27.44 11.12 8.85
CA LYS A 126 -28.61 11.84 8.30
C LYS A 126 -29.88 11.69 9.13
N TYR A 127 -29.96 10.64 9.94
CA TYR A 127 -31.13 10.32 10.74
C TYR A 127 -30.69 10.03 12.17
N VAL A 128 -31.32 10.73 13.12
CA VAL A 128 -31.14 10.51 14.55
C VAL A 128 -32.43 9.92 15.07
N PHE A 129 -32.36 8.67 15.54
CA PHE A 129 -33.45 8.04 16.26
C PHE A 129 -33.23 8.30 17.75
N SER A 130 -34.17 8.99 18.39
CA SER A 130 -34.12 9.32 19.80
C SER A 130 -35.19 8.55 20.56
N ASP A 131 -34.84 8.01 21.72
CA ASP A 131 -35.79 7.35 22.61
C ASP A 131 -36.58 8.38 23.44
N LYS A 132 -37.88 8.14 23.59
CA LYS A 132 -38.80 9.07 24.26
C LYS A 132 -38.61 9.07 25.77
N THR A 133 -38.16 7.97 26.36
CA THR A 133 -38.03 7.84 27.83
C THR A 133 -36.57 8.03 28.24
N GLY A 134 -36.27 9.04 29.06
CA GLY A 134 -34.92 9.28 29.60
C GLY A 134 -33.92 9.97 28.67
N THR A 135 -34.31 10.32 27.43
CA THR A 135 -33.47 11.13 26.52
C THR A 135 -34.09 12.50 26.20
N LEU A 136 -35.40 12.56 25.93
CA LEU A 136 -36.10 13.81 25.59
C LEU A 136 -36.99 14.37 26.71
N CYS A 137 -37.32 13.56 27.71
CA CYS A 137 -38.32 13.88 28.73
C CYS A 137 -37.69 14.11 30.10
#